data_AF-A0A2V6V876-F1
#
_entry.id   AF-A0A2V6V876-F1
#
_cell.length_a   1.000
_cell.length_b   1.000
_cell.length_c   1.000
_cell.angle_alpha   90.00
_cell.angle_beta   90.00
_cell.angle_gamma   90.00
#
_symmetry.space_group_name_H-M   'P 1'
#
loop_
_entity.id
_entity.type
_entity.pdbx_description
1 polymer ?
#
loop_
_entity_poly.entity_id
_entity_poly.type
_entity_poly.pdbx_seq_one_letter_code
_entity_poly.pdbx_strand_id
1 'polypeptide(L)'
;MITKERFAQGMTLQEYIDHMSVNRERFVEALDETTIEPAEATLLERMGAVRKVMVISEDWCGTCLAEVPFVAKLVEGKPDIEMRLFPRDANPDLMDQYLKKGLYRSIPVFAFFDEHMHEVARFIERRPG
;
A
#
# COMPACT_ATOMS: atom_id res chain seq x y z
N MET A 1 -8.50 12.54 7.87
CA MET A 1 -8.38 11.14 8.32
C MET A 1 -9.28 10.31 7.45
N ILE A 2 -8.79 9.19 6.92
CA ILE A 2 -9.57 8.30 6.05
C ILE A 2 -10.67 7.59 6.85
N THR A 3 -11.90 7.56 6.33
CA THR A 3 -13.03 6.84 6.95
C THR A 3 -13.10 5.39 6.44
N LYS A 4 -13.92 4.56 7.09
CA LYS A 4 -14.18 3.19 6.62
C LYS A 4 -14.79 3.17 5.22
N GLU A 5 -15.71 4.09 4.94
CA GLU A 5 -16.36 4.23 3.64
C GLU A 5 -15.36 4.65 2.57
N ARG A 6 -14.48 5.62 2.86
CA ARG A 6 -13.44 6.06 1.92
C ARG A 6 -12.42 4.95 1.66
N PHE A 7 -12.05 4.17 2.68
CA PHE A 7 -11.17 3.01 2.54
C PHE A 7 -11.77 1.94 1.62
N ALA A 8 -13.07 1.64 1.78
CA ALA A 8 -13.76 0.64 0.97
C ALA A 8 -13.87 1.01 -0.53
N GLN A 9 -13.65 2.28 -0.90
CA GLN A 9 -13.60 2.73 -2.30
C GLN A 9 -12.28 2.40 -3.00
N GLY A 10 -11.26 1.97 -2.26
CA GLY A 10 -9.98 1.59 -2.86
C GLY A 10 -10.09 0.28 -3.64
N MET A 11 -9.19 0.12 -4.59
CA MET A 11 -9.10 -1.10 -5.39
C MET A 11 -8.53 -2.24 -4.54
N THR A 12 -9.05 -3.44 -4.74
CA THR A 12 -8.33 -4.66 -4.38
C THR A 12 -7.03 -4.77 -5.20
N LEU A 13 -6.12 -5.67 -4.80
CA LEU A 13 -4.89 -5.90 -5.56
C LEU A 13 -5.18 -6.29 -7.01
N GLN A 14 -6.16 -7.18 -7.23
CA GLN A 14 -6.52 -7.63 -8.57
C GLN A 14 -7.09 -6.49 -9.43
N GLU A 15 -8.02 -5.71 -8.89
CA GLU A 15 -8.57 -4.53 -9.59
C GLU A 15 -7.47 -3.51 -9.92
N TYR A 16 -6.50 -3.32 -9.03
CA TYR A 16 -5.37 -2.43 -9.27
C TYR A 16 -4.47 -2.94 -10.40
N ILE A 17 -4.18 -4.26 -10.44
CA ILE A 17 -3.42 -4.90 -11.53
C ILE A 17 -4.16 -4.75 -12.87
N ASP A 18 -5.47 -4.93 -12.89
CA ASP A 18 -6.28 -4.81 -14.10
C ASP A 18 -6.47 -3.36 -14.56
N HIS A 19 -6.33 -2.40 -13.65
CA HIS A 19 -6.28 -0.97 -13.95
C HIS A 19 -4.93 -0.51 -14.53
N MET A 20 -3.84 -1.27 -14.37
CA MET A 20 -2.51 -0.86 -14.84
C MET A 20 -2.43 -0.77 -16.37
N SER A 21 -1.74 0.25 -16.86
CA SER A 21 -1.53 0.50 -18.29
C SER A 21 -0.05 0.64 -18.69
N VAL A 22 0.84 0.91 -17.73
CA VAL A 22 2.26 1.21 -18.02
C VAL A 22 3.17 0.02 -17.77
N ASN A 23 3.16 -0.55 -16.56
CA ASN A 23 4.11 -1.60 -16.15
C ASN A 23 3.42 -2.83 -15.54
N ARG A 24 2.25 -3.20 -16.06
CA ARG A 24 1.45 -4.33 -15.55
C ARG A 24 2.24 -5.63 -15.46
N GLU A 25 2.89 -6.04 -16.55
CA GLU A 25 3.65 -7.29 -16.63
C GLU A 25 4.77 -7.33 -15.61
N ARG A 26 5.56 -6.25 -15.53
CA ARG A 26 6.65 -6.12 -14.57
C ARG A 26 6.18 -6.13 -13.11
N PHE A 27 5.01 -5.56 -12.83
CA PHE A 27 4.43 -5.62 -11.49
C PHE A 27 4.02 -7.04 -11.12
N VAL A 28 3.37 -7.75 -12.04
CA VAL A 28 2.95 -9.15 -11.83
C VAL A 28 4.16 -10.06 -11.66
N GLU A 29 5.20 -9.91 -12.49
CA GLU A 29 6.46 -10.65 -12.36
C GLU A 29 7.11 -10.41 -10.99
N ALA A 30 7.21 -9.14 -10.56
CA ALA A 30 7.72 -8.81 -9.23
C ALA A 30 6.87 -9.40 -8.11
N LEU A 31 5.54 -9.47 -8.26
CA LEU A 31 4.64 -10.11 -7.31
C LEU A 31 4.87 -11.61 -7.21
N ASP A 32 5.08 -12.28 -8.33
CA ASP A 32 5.35 -13.72 -8.38
C ASP A 32 6.73 -14.08 -7.81
N GLU A 33 7.73 -13.23 -8.02
CA GLU A 33 9.10 -13.43 -7.51
C GLU A 33 9.25 -13.07 -6.02
N THR A 34 8.37 -12.21 -5.50
CA THR A 34 8.45 -11.75 -4.11
C THR A 34 8.15 -12.90 -3.15
N THR A 35 9.13 -13.18 -2.28
CA THR A 35 9.01 -14.14 -1.19
C THR A 35 9.09 -13.41 0.16
N ILE A 36 8.25 -13.82 1.11
CA ILE A 36 8.26 -13.29 2.48
C ILE A 36 8.97 -14.29 3.38
N GLU A 37 10.02 -13.83 4.05
CA GLU A 37 10.75 -14.67 4.99
C GLU A 37 9.90 -14.91 6.26
N PRO A 38 10.04 -16.07 6.94
CA PRO A 38 9.25 -16.38 8.13
C PRO A 38 9.33 -15.32 9.24
N ALA A 39 10.48 -14.66 9.38
CA ALA A 39 10.65 -13.58 10.35
C ALA A 39 9.78 -12.35 10.01
N GLU A 40 9.66 -12.02 8.72
CA GLU A 40 8.89 -10.89 8.20
C GLU A 40 7.39 -11.15 8.29
N ALA A 41 6.97 -12.41 8.15
CA ALA A 41 5.56 -12.79 8.24
C ALA A 41 4.90 -12.38 9.57
N THR A 42 5.68 -12.27 10.65
CA THR A 42 5.20 -11.85 11.99
C THR A 42 5.22 -10.34 12.22
N LEU A 43 5.73 -9.55 11.26
CA LEU A 43 5.92 -8.11 11.41
C LEU A 43 4.59 -7.39 11.72
N LEU A 44 3.54 -7.71 10.96
CA LEU A 44 2.23 -7.07 11.11
C LEU A 44 1.56 -7.41 12.44
N GLU A 45 1.80 -8.60 12.98
CA GLU A 45 1.28 -9.02 14.29
C GLU A 45 1.90 -8.18 15.42
N ARG A 46 3.18 -7.84 15.30
CA ARG A 46 3.91 -7.02 16.27
C ARG A 46 3.52 -5.53 16.22
N MET A 47 2.94 -5.07 15.11
CA MET A 47 2.57 -3.68 14.88
C MET A 47 1.23 -3.25 15.51
N GLY A 48 0.63 -4.09 16.36
CA GLY A 48 -0.55 -3.71 17.16
C GLY A 48 -1.87 -3.92 16.44
N ALA A 49 -2.17 -5.17 16.08
CA ALA A 49 -3.46 -5.59 15.52
C ALA A 49 -3.83 -4.85 14.21
N VAL A 50 -2.89 -4.77 13.27
CA VAL A 50 -3.21 -4.31 11.91
C VAL A 50 -4.36 -5.13 11.34
N ARG A 51 -5.36 -4.43 10.82
CA ARG A 51 -6.53 -4.99 10.12
C ARG A 51 -6.75 -4.39 8.75
N LYS A 52 -6.17 -3.21 8.47
CA LYS A 52 -6.32 -2.52 7.20
C LYS A 52 -5.00 -1.91 6.74
N VAL A 53 -4.72 -2.01 5.45
CA VAL A 53 -3.56 -1.42 4.80
C VAL A 53 -4.03 -0.58 3.62
N MET A 54 -3.79 0.73 3.68
CA MET A 54 -3.99 1.62 2.54
C MET A 54 -2.68 1.81 1.82
N VAL A 55 -2.70 1.63 0.50
CA VAL A 55 -1.55 1.87 -0.37
C VAL A 55 -1.88 3.01 -1.32
N ILE A 56 -1.06 4.06 -1.35
CA ILE A 56 -1.10 5.07 -2.42
C ILE A 56 0.07 4.80 -3.35
N SER A 57 -0.22 4.55 -4.62
CA SER A 57 0.75 4.04 -5.59
C SER A 57 0.39 4.48 -7.00
N GLU A 58 1.33 4.31 -7.93
CA GLU A 58 1.11 4.43 -9.37
C GLU A 58 1.95 3.38 -10.12
N ASP A 59 1.44 2.91 -11.25
CA ASP A 59 2.07 1.84 -12.05
C ASP A 59 3.31 2.33 -12.84
N TRP A 60 3.45 3.63 -13.05
CA TRP A 60 4.63 4.24 -13.65
C TRP A 60 5.77 4.45 -12.65
N CYS A 61 5.54 4.30 -11.35
CA CYS A 61 6.55 4.57 -10.32
C CYS A 61 7.44 3.34 -10.07
N GLY A 62 8.72 3.43 -10.46
CA GLY A 62 9.67 2.33 -10.27
C GLY A 62 9.87 1.88 -8.82
N THR A 63 9.75 2.78 -7.84
CA THR A 63 9.78 2.38 -6.41
C THR A 63 8.49 1.64 -6.02
N CYS A 64 7.33 2.05 -6.54
CA CYS A 64 6.07 1.34 -6.28
C CYS A 64 6.12 -0.09 -6.86
N LEU A 65 6.66 -0.26 -8.07
CA LEU A 65 6.85 -1.58 -8.67
C LEU A 65 7.73 -2.51 -7.83
N ALA A 66 8.66 -1.96 -7.05
CA ALA A 66 9.55 -2.74 -6.19
C ALA A 66 8.95 -3.02 -4.80
N GLU A 67 8.27 -2.05 -4.19
CA GLU A 67 7.87 -2.12 -2.77
C GLU A 67 6.43 -2.58 -2.55
N VAL A 68 5.50 -2.27 -3.48
CA VAL A 68 4.09 -2.66 -3.33
C VAL A 68 3.89 -4.18 -3.38
N PRO A 69 4.57 -4.96 -4.27
CA PRO A 69 4.44 -6.41 -4.26
C PRO A 69 4.86 -7.07 -2.93
N PHE A 70 5.89 -6.53 -2.26
CA PHE A 70 6.29 -6.98 -0.93
C PHE A 70 5.16 -6.82 0.09
N VAL A 71 4.52 -5.65 0.15
CA VAL A 71 3.41 -5.41 1.08
C VAL A 71 2.20 -6.29 0.74
N ALA A 72 1.92 -6.48 -0.55
CA ALA A 72 0.87 -7.37 -1.02
C ALA A 72 1.09 -8.82 -0.56
N LYS A 73 2.32 -9.34 -0.71
CA LYS A 73 2.68 -10.67 -0.22
C LYS A 73 2.72 -10.77 1.29
N LEU A 74 3.08 -9.70 1.99
CA LEU A 74 3.08 -9.66 3.45
C LEU A 74 1.68 -9.87 4.04
N VAL A 75 0.64 -9.33 3.39
CA VAL A 75 -0.76 -9.51 3.80
C VAL A 75 -1.45 -10.73 3.16
N GLU A 76 -0.83 -11.34 2.15
CA GLU A 76 -1.35 -12.55 1.50
C GLU A 76 -1.55 -13.68 2.53
N GLY A 77 -2.66 -14.39 2.42
CA GLY A 77 -3.04 -15.46 3.35
C GLY A 77 -3.46 -15.00 4.75
N LYS A 78 -3.59 -13.69 5.02
CA LYS A 78 -4.08 -13.14 6.29
C LYS A 78 -5.50 -12.59 6.13
N PRO A 79 -6.55 -13.41 6.29
CA PRO A 79 -7.93 -13.02 5.99
C PRO A 79 -8.44 -11.86 6.86
N ASP A 80 -7.82 -11.61 8.02
CA ASP A 80 -8.18 -10.51 8.92
C ASP A 80 -7.57 -9.16 8.52
N ILE A 81 -6.74 -9.12 7.48
CA ILE A 81 -6.09 -7.90 7.00
C ILE A 81 -6.59 -7.57 5.59
N GLU A 82 -7.30 -6.45 5.48
CA GLU A 82 -7.78 -5.94 4.19
C GLU A 82 -6.77 -4.92 3.63
N MET A 83 -6.35 -5.10 2.38
CA MET A 83 -5.50 -4.14 1.67
C MET A 83 -6.27 -3.47 0.55
N ARG A 84 -6.15 -2.14 0.45
CA ARG A 84 -6.79 -1.31 -0.58
C ARG A 84 -5.79 -0.35 -1.22
N LEU A 85 -5.80 -0.27 -2.54
CA LEU A 85 -4.90 0.56 -3.34
C LEU A 85 -5.64 1.76 -3.94
N PHE A 86 -4.96 2.90 -3.94
CA PHE A 86 -5.47 4.16 -4.44
C PHE A 86 -4.44 4.77 -5.42
N PRO A 87 -4.79 4.99 -6.69
CA PRO A 87 -3.96 5.75 -7.62
C PRO A 87 -3.73 7.16 -7.06
N ARG A 88 -2.46 7.55 -6.90
CA ARG A 88 -2.06 8.86 -6.35
C ARG A 88 -2.75 10.02 -7.07
N ASP A 89 -2.73 10.01 -8.38
CA ASP A 89 -3.13 11.14 -9.20
C ASP A 89 -4.67 11.30 -9.22
N ALA A 90 -5.41 10.21 -9.02
CA ALA A 90 -6.86 10.21 -8.88
C ALA A 90 -7.36 10.47 -7.44
N ASN A 91 -6.48 10.46 -6.44
CA ASN A 91 -6.84 10.60 -5.02
C ASN A 91 -6.02 11.70 -4.32
N PRO A 92 -6.06 12.96 -4.80
CA PRO A 92 -5.28 14.06 -4.21
C PRO A 92 -5.69 14.37 -2.77
N ASP A 93 -6.95 14.15 -2.40
CA ASP A 93 -7.49 14.32 -1.04
C ASP A 93 -6.81 13.38 -0.03
N LEU A 94 -6.51 12.15 -0.44
CA LEU A 94 -5.76 11.19 0.36
C LEU A 94 -4.28 11.55 0.36
N MET A 95 -3.70 11.80 -0.82
CA MET A 95 -2.27 12.07 -0.94
C MET A 95 -1.82 13.30 -0.13
N ASP A 96 -2.65 14.34 -0.05
CA ASP A 96 -2.34 15.55 0.73
C ASP A 96 -2.29 15.31 2.25
N GLN A 97 -2.81 14.18 2.74
CA GLN A 97 -2.67 13.76 4.14
C GLN A 97 -1.34 13.03 4.42
N TYR A 98 -0.59 12.66 3.37
CA TYR A 98 0.63 11.85 3.43
C TYR A 98 1.82 12.54 2.74
N LEU A 99 1.91 13.87 2.83
CA LEU A 99 3.03 14.62 2.27
C LEU A 99 4.35 14.28 2.97
N LYS A 100 5.34 13.83 2.20
CA LYS A 100 6.71 13.64 2.67
C LYS A 100 7.30 14.99 3.07
N LYS A 101 7.74 15.10 4.32
CA LYS A 101 8.23 16.35 4.94
C LYS A 101 7.22 17.52 4.85
N GLY A 102 5.92 17.22 4.71
CA GLY A 102 4.88 18.24 4.52
C GLY A 102 4.90 18.94 3.16
N LEU A 103 5.70 18.46 2.20
CA LEU A 103 5.94 19.15 0.92
C LEU A 103 5.65 18.28 -0.30
N TYR A 104 6.09 17.01 -0.29
CA TYR A 104 6.12 16.20 -1.50
C TYR A 104 5.08 15.08 -1.48
N ARG A 105 4.35 14.94 -2.60
CA ARG A 105 3.44 13.83 -2.86
C ARG A 105 4.22 12.58 -3.30
N SER A 106 5.06 12.07 -2.41
CA SER A 106 5.92 10.91 -2.66
C SER A 106 5.17 9.59 -2.51
N ILE A 107 5.44 8.64 -3.40
CA ILE A 107 4.84 7.29 -3.43
C ILE A 107 5.92 6.22 -3.59
N PRO A 108 5.74 5.02 -3.01
CA PRO A 108 4.51 4.57 -2.37
C PRO A 108 4.29 5.15 -0.97
N VAL A 109 3.02 5.21 -0.58
CA VAL A 109 2.59 5.38 0.80
C VAL A 109 1.98 4.07 1.26
N PHE A 110 2.41 3.58 2.42
CA PHE A 110 1.75 2.48 3.13
C PHE A 110 1.26 3.00 4.47
N ALA A 111 -0.05 3.01 4.69
CA ALA A 111 -0.64 3.37 5.97
C ALA A 111 -1.37 2.15 6.56
N PHE A 112 -1.08 1.85 7.82
CA PHE A 112 -1.55 0.67 8.53
C PHE A 112 -2.52 1.10 9.62
N PHE A 113 -3.66 0.42 9.71
CA PHE A 113 -4.73 0.77 10.65
C PHE A 113 -5.23 -0.44 11.43
N ASP A 114 -5.77 -0.17 12.62
CA ASP A 114 -6.57 -1.11 13.39
C ASP A 114 -7.99 -1.31 12.79
N GLU A 115 -8.85 -2.04 13.47
CA GLU A 115 -10.24 -2.28 13.02
C GLU A 115 -11.12 -1.02 12.97
N HIS A 116 -10.74 0.02 13.72
CA HIS A 116 -11.46 1.28 13.88
C HIS A 116 -10.97 2.40 12.96
N MET A 117 -10.02 2.12 12.06
CA MET A 117 -9.34 3.12 11.21
C MET A 117 -8.40 4.06 11.99
N HIS A 118 -7.97 3.69 13.20
CA HIS A 118 -6.86 4.40 13.83
C HIS A 118 -5.56 3.97 13.18
N GLU A 119 -4.78 4.96 12.72
CA GLU A 119 -3.50 4.68 12.11
C GLU A 119 -2.48 4.26 13.16
N VAL A 120 -1.90 3.06 13.00
CA VAL A 120 -0.90 2.51 13.91
C VAL A 120 0.51 2.75 13.40
N ALA A 121 0.69 2.85 12.08
CA ALA A 121 1.97 3.13 11.46
C ALA A 121 1.78 3.67 10.04
N ARG A 122 2.81 4.36 9.53
CA ARG A 122 2.91 4.71 8.12
C ARG A 122 4.35 4.62 7.62
N PHE A 123 4.49 4.31 6.34
CA PHE A 123 5.71 4.45 5.56
C PHE A 123 5.41 5.37 4.38
N ILE A 124 6.31 6.31 4.11
CA ILE A 124 6.30 7.14 2.92
C ILE A 124 7.69 7.01 2.31
N GLU A 125 7.74 6.75 1.01
CA GLU A 125 8.92 6.69 0.14
C GLU A 125 10.16 7.41 0.68
N ARG A 126 11.32 6.73 0.67
CA ARG A 126 12.54 7.16 1.38
C ARG A 126 13.65 7.76 0.53
N ARG A 127 13.65 7.67 -0.81
CA ARG A 127 14.74 8.21 -1.64
C ARG A 127 14.92 9.70 -1.38
N PRO A 128 16.17 10.20 -1.31
CA PRO A 128 16.41 11.63 -1.29
C PRO A 128 15.75 12.25 -2.52
N GLY A 129 14.83 13.20 -2.29
CA GLY A 129 14.28 14.05 -3.34
C GLY A 129 15.20 15.21 -3.66
#